data_AF-A0A3C0ZY99-F1
#
_entry.id   AF-A0A3C0ZY99-F1
#
_cell.length_a   1.000
_cell.length_b   1.000
_cell.length_c   1.000
_cell.angle_alpha   90.00
_cell.angle_beta   90.00
_cell.angle_gamma   90.00
#
_symmetry.space_group_name_H-M   'P 1'
#
loop_
_entity.id
_entity.type
_entity.pdbx_description
1 polymer ?
#
loop_
_entity_poly.entity_id
_entity_poly.type
_entity_poly.pdbx_seq_one_letter_code
_entity_poly.pdbx_strand_id
1 'polypeptide(L)'
;AYAAPGLIDAHIHIESSYTSPEEFARMVVPRGTTTVIADPHEIVNVYGLEGFNYMVRAAKQTTLSIHYMLPSCVPATSLEDSGAVVDAFDLQWPMADYRVPGLGEFMNYPGIFNKDEEALNKILLAQNMSKIIDGHAPSVRGAELNAYAAAGIKTDHECTTVKEMNDRLERGMYVQLRDGSACHDLKNLIPAITPYNYRRCLLCSDDRQPRTILEQGHIDNHLRMLAAAGIDPVMSVCMGSLNVAECYRLDNRGALAPGKRADIVLFNNLQEFRAQMVFIKGKKVAEDGRYLLPVEKTPISSVRGSMNVKPFTIDNLKMHLLSDRVRAIGIIKDGIMTRSEVITVKRDEEGDFI
;
A
#
# COMPACT_ATOMS: atom_id res chain seq x y z
N ALA A 1 27.69 -14.73 1.12
CA ALA A 1 26.34 -14.39 0.66
C ALA A 1 25.34 -15.34 1.29
N TYR A 2 24.18 -14.84 1.70
CA TYR A 2 23.05 -15.60 2.23
C TYR A 2 21.95 -15.63 1.19
N ALA A 3 21.45 -16.82 0.83
CA ALA A 3 20.35 -16.96 -0.11
C ALA A 3 19.01 -16.87 0.62
N ALA A 4 18.12 -16.03 0.12
CA ALA A 4 16.75 -15.85 0.60
C ALA A 4 15.77 -15.87 -0.59
N PRO A 5 14.49 -16.20 -0.37
CA PRO A 5 13.46 -15.94 -1.38
C PRO A 5 13.41 -14.44 -1.69
N GLY A 6 12.97 -14.11 -2.91
CA GLY A 6 12.67 -12.73 -3.29
C GLY A 6 11.68 -12.08 -2.33
N LEU A 7 11.96 -10.83 -1.95
CA LEU A 7 11.11 -10.08 -1.03
C LEU A 7 9.80 -9.70 -1.73
N ILE A 8 8.72 -9.72 -0.95
CA ILE A 8 7.37 -9.38 -1.38
C ILE A 8 6.90 -8.21 -0.52
N ASP A 9 6.57 -7.10 -1.16
CA ASP A 9 5.86 -6.00 -0.48
C ASP A 9 4.37 -6.35 -0.42
N ALA A 10 3.81 -6.38 0.78
CA ALA A 10 2.45 -6.82 1.02
C ALA A 10 1.37 -5.77 0.71
N HIS A 11 1.74 -4.49 0.61
CA HIS A 11 0.81 -3.39 0.30
C HIS A 11 1.60 -2.15 -0.11
N ILE A 12 1.34 -1.63 -1.30
CA ILE A 12 2.02 -0.43 -1.82
C ILE A 12 1.17 0.29 -2.86
N HIS A 13 1.33 1.61 -2.93
CA HIS A 13 0.83 2.45 -4.01
C HIS A 13 2.02 2.85 -4.89
N ILE A 14 2.08 2.33 -6.12
CA ILE A 14 3.20 2.65 -7.04
C ILE A 14 3.17 4.14 -7.40
N GLU A 15 1.98 4.72 -7.47
CA GLU A 15 1.73 6.14 -7.74
C GLU A 15 2.41 7.06 -6.73
N SER A 16 2.52 6.65 -5.47
CA SER A 16 3.19 7.39 -4.39
C SER A 16 4.71 7.43 -4.58
N SER A 17 5.26 6.63 -5.51
CA SER A 17 6.63 6.78 -5.98
C SER A 17 6.77 7.83 -7.10
N TYR A 18 5.69 8.45 -7.59
CA TYR A 18 5.70 9.39 -8.71
C TYR A 18 6.34 8.84 -9.99
N THR A 19 6.40 7.51 -10.13
CA THR A 19 7.00 6.84 -11.27
C THR A 19 6.05 5.81 -11.87
N SER A 20 6.31 5.42 -13.13
CA SER A 20 5.58 4.31 -13.74
C SER A 20 6.03 2.97 -13.14
N PRO A 21 5.21 1.90 -13.24
CA PRO A 21 5.58 0.57 -12.75
C PRO A 21 6.97 0.07 -13.21
N GLU A 22 7.38 0.42 -14.43
CA GLU A 22 8.68 0.03 -14.98
C GLU A 22 9.85 0.75 -14.29
N GLU A 23 9.69 2.04 -14.00
CA GLU A 23 10.70 2.82 -13.28
C GLU A 23 10.73 2.48 -11.79
N PHE A 24 9.57 2.26 -11.18
CA PHE A 24 9.45 1.77 -9.81
C PHE A 24 10.25 0.46 -9.62
N ALA A 25 10.09 -0.49 -10.54
CA ALA A 25 10.82 -1.74 -10.51
C ALA A 25 12.35 -1.57 -10.56
N ARG A 26 12.87 -0.60 -11.30
CA ARG A 26 14.33 -0.34 -11.32
C ARG A 26 14.86 0.12 -9.98
N MET A 27 14.02 0.76 -9.15
CA MET A 27 14.42 1.25 -7.84
C MET A 27 14.41 0.13 -6.80
N VAL A 28 13.41 -0.77 -6.85
CA VAL A 28 13.20 -1.79 -5.79
C VAL A 28 13.81 -3.16 -6.11
N VAL A 29 13.88 -3.57 -7.37
CA VAL A 29 14.45 -4.87 -7.76
C VAL A 29 15.91 -5.01 -7.34
N PRO A 30 16.79 -4.01 -7.52
CA PRO A 30 18.18 -4.11 -7.07
C PRO A 30 18.35 -4.21 -5.56
N ARG A 31 17.28 -3.98 -4.79
CA ARG A 31 17.25 -4.11 -3.33
C ARG A 31 16.70 -5.46 -2.86
N GLY A 32 16.25 -6.30 -3.78
CA GLY A 32 15.78 -7.66 -3.50
C GLY A 32 14.26 -7.84 -3.52
N THR A 33 13.48 -6.78 -3.73
CA THR A 33 12.03 -6.92 -3.95
C THR A 33 11.77 -7.49 -5.34
N THR A 34 11.11 -8.64 -5.39
CA THR A 34 10.77 -9.34 -6.65
C THR A 34 9.28 -9.36 -6.94
N THR A 35 8.46 -9.08 -5.93
CA THR A 35 7.00 -9.07 -6.02
C THR A 35 6.44 -7.92 -5.18
N VAL A 36 5.35 -7.32 -5.64
CA VAL A 36 4.56 -6.37 -4.84
C VAL A 36 3.08 -6.67 -5.01
N ILE A 37 2.31 -6.49 -3.94
CA ILE A 37 0.86 -6.39 -3.95
C ILE A 37 0.53 -4.90 -3.98
N ALA A 38 0.01 -4.42 -5.10
CA ALA A 38 -0.18 -3.00 -5.33
C ALA A 38 -1.65 -2.65 -5.42
N ASP A 39 -2.05 -1.55 -4.80
CA ASP A 39 -3.39 -0.97 -4.95
C ASP A 39 -3.29 0.31 -5.79
N PRO A 40 -3.77 0.32 -7.04
CA PRO A 40 -3.64 1.47 -7.93
C PRO A 40 -4.79 2.48 -7.73
N HIS A 41 -5.26 2.68 -6.50
CA HIS A 41 -6.45 3.50 -6.24
C HIS A 41 -6.25 4.97 -6.64
N GLU A 42 -5.01 5.48 -6.68
CA GLU A 42 -4.73 6.87 -7.00
C GLU A 42 -5.04 7.16 -8.47
N ILE A 43 -4.47 6.36 -9.38
CA ILE A 43 -4.73 6.55 -10.81
C ILE A 43 -6.16 6.17 -11.18
N VAL A 44 -6.79 5.25 -10.44
CA VAL A 44 -8.19 4.87 -10.67
C VAL A 44 -9.15 5.95 -10.18
N ASN A 45 -8.85 6.67 -9.10
CA ASN A 45 -9.61 7.87 -8.73
C ASN A 45 -9.58 8.96 -9.81
N VAL A 46 -8.50 9.04 -10.60
CA VAL A 46 -8.37 10.03 -11.68
C VAL A 46 -8.96 9.56 -13.02
N TYR A 47 -8.73 8.30 -13.40
CA TYR A 47 -9.02 7.78 -14.75
C TYR A 47 -9.94 6.54 -14.77
N GLY A 48 -10.46 6.12 -13.63
CA GLY A 48 -11.27 4.91 -13.50
C GLY A 48 -10.52 3.66 -13.96
N LEU A 49 -11.26 2.70 -14.54
CA LEU A 49 -10.69 1.44 -15.02
C LEU A 49 -9.71 1.62 -16.19
N GLU A 50 -9.69 2.75 -16.89
CA GLU A 50 -8.63 3.02 -17.89
C GLU A 50 -7.28 3.25 -17.21
N GLY A 51 -7.27 3.89 -16.03
CA GLY A 51 -6.11 3.99 -15.15
C GLY A 51 -5.59 2.61 -14.73
N PHE A 52 -6.49 1.75 -14.24
CA PHE A 52 -6.18 0.36 -13.90
C PHE A 52 -5.57 -0.40 -15.09
N ASN A 53 -6.21 -0.30 -16.26
CA ASN A 53 -5.75 -0.97 -17.47
C ASN A 53 -4.36 -0.50 -17.92
N TYR A 54 -4.06 0.80 -17.79
CA TYR A 54 -2.71 1.31 -18.00
C TYR A 54 -1.70 0.66 -17.06
N MET A 55 -1.99 0.59 -15.76
CA MET A 55 -1.10 -0.03 -14.77
C MET A 55 -0.84 -1.51 -15.09
N VAL A 56 -1.88 -2.26 -15.46
CA VAL A 56 -1.76 -3.67 -15.91
C VAL A 56 -0.90 -3.81 -17.16
N ARG A 57 -0.99 -2.88 -18.13
CA ARG A 57 -0.13 -2.87 -19.32
C ARG A 57 1.33 -2.56 -18.97
N ALA A 58 1.56 -1.55 -18.14
CA ALA A 58 2.88 -1.14 -17.65
C ALA A 58 3.58 -2.23 -16.85
N ALA A 59 2.85 -2.96 -16.00
CA ALA A 59 3.40 -4.09 -15.26
C ALA A 59 3.94 -5.23 -16.15
N LYS A 60 3.47 -5.37 -17.40
CA LYS A 60 4.00 -6.38 -18.34
C LYS A 60 5.38 -6.02 -18.90
N GLN A 61 5.78 -4.75 -18.81
CA GLN A 61 7.05 -4.24 -19.32
C GLN A 61 8.19 -4.31 -18.28
N THR A 62 7.91 -4.85 -17.10
CA THR A 62 8.89 -5.05 -16.05
C THR A 62 9.02 -6.51 -15.63
N THR A 63 10.20 -6.87 -15.12
CA THR A 63 10.44 -8.18 -14.50
C THR A 63 9.88 -8.27 -13.08
N LEU A 64 9.60 -7.14 -12.42
CA LEU A 64 8.98 -7.12 -11.09
C LEU A 64 7.58 -7.75 -11.22
N SER A 65 7.26 -8.70 -10.35
CA SER A 65 5.93 -9.31 -10.37
C SER A 65 4.96 -8.42 -9.60
N ILE A 66 4.14 -7.66 -10.33
CA ILE A 66 3.13 -6.79 -9.72
C ILE A 66 1.78 -7.50 -9.74
N HIS A 67 1.18 -7.66 -8.57
CA HIS A 67 -0.17 -8.16 -8.40
C HIS A 67 -1.07 -7.00 -7.97
N TYR A 68 -1.94 -6.56 -8.87
CA TYR A 68 -2.85 -5.46 -8.56
C TYR A 68 -4.09 -5.95 -7.82
N MET A 69 -4.37 -5.34 -6.68
CA MET A 69 -5.67 -5.37 -6.03
C MET A 69 -6.59 -4.38 -6.76
N LEU A 70 -7.90 -4.62 -6.72
CA LEU A 70 -8.89 -3.72 -7.32
C LEU A 70 -9.29 -2.64 -6.32
N PRO A 71 -9.17 -1.34 -6.66
CA PRO A 71 -9.53 -0.26 -5.76
C PRO A 71 -10.97 -0.37 -5.25
N SER A 72 -11.13 -0.41 -3.94
CA SER A 72 -12.41 -0.61 -3.23
C SER A 72 -13.23 0.67 -3.11
N CYS A 73 -12.56 1.81 -2.93
CA CYS A 73 -13.16 3.07 -2.51
C CYS A 73 -12.83 4.19 -3.50
N VAL A 74 -13.55 4.21 -4.63
CA VAL A 74 -13.43 5.23 -5.68
C VAL A 74 -14.82 5.85 -5.95
N PRO A 75 -15.11 7.07 -5.46
CA PRO A 75 -14.28 7.89 -4.54
C PRO A 75 -14.11 7.28 -3.14
N ALA A 76 -13.18 7.83 -2.35
CA ALA A 76 -12.95 7.40 -0.97
C ALA A 76 -14.09 7.85 -0.04
N THR A 77 -14.69 9.01 -0.31
CA THR A 77 -15.81 9.57 0.45
C THR A 77 -16.87 10.18 -0.46
N SER A 78 -18.11 10.28 0.03
CA SER A 78 -19.20 11.03 -0.64
C SER A 78 -19.08 12.55 -0.48
N LEU A 79 -18.08 13.03 0.27
CA LEU A 79 -17.84 14.45 0.54
C LEU A 79 -16.91 15.12 -0.49
N GLU A 80 -16.45 14.38 -1.50
CA GLU A 80 -15.52 14.88 -2.52
C GLU A 80 -15.96 14.52 -3.94
N ASP A 81 -15.44 15.25 -4.92
CA ASP A 81 -15.51 14.91 -6.34
C ASP A 81 -14.26 14.13 -6.75
N SER A 82 -14.43 13.11 -7.58
CA SER A 82 -13.33 12.31 -8.16
C SER A 82 -13.47 12.21 -9.68
N GLY A 83 -12.40 11.79 -10.36
CA GLY A 83 -12.40 11.59 -11.81
C GLY A 83 -13.19 10.36 -12.27
N ALA A 84 -13.54 9.45 -11.35
CA ALA A 84 -14.31 8.26 -11.64
C ALA A 84 -15.12 7.78 -10.43
N VAL A 85 -16.19 7.04 -10.70
CA VAL A 85 -16.87 6.20 -9.72
C VAL A 85 -16.70 4.77 -10.19
N VAL A 86 -16.29 3.87 -9.28
CA VAL A 86 -16.15 2.44 -9.59
C VAL A 86 -17.04 1.67 -8.63
N ASP A 87 -18.08 1.04 -9.15
CA ASP A 87 -19.06 0.28 -8.37
C ASP A 87 -18.79 -1.23 -8.37
N ALA A 88 -19.59 -2.00 -7.64
CA ALA A 88 -19.49 -3.45 -7.64
C ALA A 88 -19.70 -4.09 -9.03
N PHE A 89 -20.50 -3.49 -9.92
CA PHE A 89 -20.75 -4.00 -11.26
C PHE A 89 -19.51 -3.84 -12.15
N ASP A 90 -18.85 -2.69 -12.09
CA ASP A 90 -17.60 -2.40 -12.82
C ASP A 90 -16.49 -3.39 -12.47
N LEU A 91 -16.43 -3.83 -11.20
CA LEU A 91 -15.40 -4.72 -10.68
C LEU A 91 -15.60 -6.19 -11.06
N GLN A 92 -16.78 -6.62 -11.50
CA GLN A 92 -17.06 -8.05 -11.74
C GLN A 92 -16.10 -8.69 -12.75
N TRP A 93 -15.90 -8.03 -13.88
CA TRP A 93 -15.04 -8.52 -14.96
C TRP A 93 -13.56 -8.57 -14.59
N PRO A 94 -12.93 -7.48 -14.09
CA PRO A 94 -11.53 -7.54 -13.70
C PRO A 94 -11.30 -8.47 -12.49
N MET A 95 -12.25 -8.58 -11.55
CA MET A 95 -12.13 -9.47 -10.39
C MET A 95 -12.07 -10.95 -10.82
N ALA A 96 -12.74 -11.33 -11.90
CA ALA A 96 -12.73 -12.69 -12.43
C ALA A 96 -11.35 -13.12 -12.97
N ASP A 97 -10.41 -12.20 -13.22
CA ASP A 97 -9.04 -12.53 -13.59
C ASP A 97 -8.33 -13.23 -12.42
N TYR A 98 -7.80 -14.43 -12.65
CA TYR A 98 -7.08 -15.20 -11.64
C TYR A 98 -5.81 -14.51 -11.13
N ARG A 99 -5.28 -13.51 -11.87
CA ARG A 99 -4.09 -12.74 -11.50
C ARG A 99 -4.39 -11.63 -10.49
N VAL A 100 -5.64 -11.17 -10.41
CA VAL A 100 -6.11 -10.18 -9.43
C VAL A 100 -6.37 -10.89 -8.11
N PRO A 101 -5.61 -10.62 -7.03
CA PRO A 101 -5.78 -11.35 -5.77
C PRO A 101 -7.06 -10.95 -5.03
N GLY A 102 -7.56 -9.72 -5.24
CA GLY A 102 -8.87 -9.30 -4.76
C GLY A 102 -9.07 -7.79 -4.69
N LEU A 103 -9.75 -7.32 -3.64
CA LEU A 103 -10.00 -5.90 -3.39
C LEU A 103 -8.85 -5.27 -2.61
N GLY A 104 -8.53 -4.05 -3.01
CA GLY A 104 -7.59 -3.16 -2.34
C GLY A 104 -8.09 -2.75 -0.97
N GLU A 105 -7.45 -1.74 -0.40
CA GLU A 105 -7.68 -1.37 0.98
C GLU A 105 -9.12 -0.87 1.22
N PHE A 106 -9.86 -1.58 2.09
CA PHE A 106 -11.27 -1.24 2.33
C PHE A 106 -11.39 -0.12 3.36
N MET A 107 -11.15 1.11 2.91
CA MET A 107 -11.17 2.34 3.73
C MET A 107 -12.58 2.74 4.19
N ASN A 108 -13.63 2.36 3.43
CA ASN A 108 -15.01 2.67 3.77
C ASN A 108 -15.58 1.71 4.85
N TYR A 109 -14.85 1.57 5.97
CA TYR A 109 -15.35 0.91 7.17
C TYR A 109 -16.65 1.53 7.72
N PRO A 110 -16.94 2.85 7.59
CA PRO A 110 -18.24 3.39 7.99
C PRO A 110 -19.40 2.78 7.18
N GLY A 111 -19.17 2.49 5.90
CA GLY A 111 -20.15 1.80 5.04
C GLY A 111 -20.50 0.41 5.58
N ILE A 112 -19.53 -0.33 6.10
CA ILE A 112 -19.78 -1.64 6.74
C ILE A 112 -20.66 -1.47 7.97
N PHE A 113 -20.33 -0.51 8.85
CA PHE A 113 -21.05 -0.33 10.12
C PHE A 113 -22.48 0.17 9.92
N ASN A 114 -22.69 0.99 8.88
CA ASN A 114 -23.99 1.53 8.52
C ASN A 114 -24.78 0.64 7.54
N LYS A 115 -24.22 -0.49 7.12
CA LYS A 115 -24.81 -1.42 6.15
C LYS A 115 -25.11 -0.75 4.79
N ASP A 116 -24.18 0.09 4.35
CA ASP A 116 -24.23 0.71 3.04
C ASP A 116 -24.22 -0.37 1.96
N GLU A 117 -25.22 -0.32 1.07
CA GLU A 117 -25.47 -1.38 0.10
C GLU A 117 -24.31 -1.50 -0.90
N GLU A 118 -23.75 -0.38 -1.34
CA GLU A 118 -22.67 -0.37 -2.33
C GLU A 118 -21.36 -0.91 -1.73
N ALA A 119 -21.01 -0.50 -0.51
CA ALA A 119 -19.87 -1.05 0.21
C ALA A 119 -20.01 -2.58 0.40
N LEU A 120 -21.19 -3.05 0.82
CA LEU A 120 -21.44 -4.48 1.02
C LEU A 120 -21.45 -5.26 -0.30
N ASN A 121 -21.96 -4.70 -1.39
CA ASN A 121 -21.98 -5.35 -2.71
C ASN A 121 -20.56 -5.65 -3.21
N LYS A 122 -19.61 -4.73 -3.03
CA LYS A 122 -18.19 -4.96 -3.37
C LYS A 122 -17.58 -6.08 -2.54
N ILE A 123 -17.83 -6.08 -1.23
CA ILE A 123 -17.37 -7.14 -0.32
C ILE A 123 -17.94 -8.50 -0.73
N LEU A 124 -19.26 -8.57 -0.97
CA LEU A 124 -19.94 -9.79 -1.39
C LEU A 124 -19.42 -10.31 -2.73
N LEU A 125 -19.14 -9.42 -3.70
CA LEU A 125 -18.52 -9.79 -4.97
C LEU A 125 -17.18 -10.51 -4.74
N ALA A 126 -16.28 -9.90 -3.96
CA ALA A 126 -14.97 -10.48 -3.67
C ALA A 126 -15.09 -11.82 -2.94
N GLN A 127 -15.99 -11.91 -1.95
CA GLN A 127 -16.25 -13.16 -1.22
C GLN A 127 -16.79 -14.27 -2.13
N ASN A 128 -17.76 -13.97 -2.99
CA ASN A 128 -18.34 -14.92 -3.93
C ASN A 128 -17.31 -15.44 -4.94
N MET A 129 -16.29 -14.65 -5.26
CA MET A 129 -15.17 -15.04 -6.10
C MET A 129 -13.97 -15.59 -5.32
N SER A 130 -14.12 -15.82 -4.01
CA SER A 130 -13.08 -16.32 -3.10
C SER A 130 -11.79 -15.47 -3.10
N LYS A 131 -11.93 -14.17 -3.28
CA LYS A 131 -10.83 -13.20 -3.33
C LYS A 131 -10.48 -12.66 -1.95
N ILE A 132 -9.28 -12.11 -1.82
CA ILE A 132 -8.83 -11.45 -0.59
C ILE A 132 -9.37 -10.02 -0.57
N ILE A 133 -9.66 -9.49 0.62
CA ILE A 133 -10.07 -8.10 0.80
C ILE A 133 -9.06 -7.49 1.76
N ASP A 134 -8.29 -6.51 1.27
CA ASP A 134 -7.35 -5.78 2.10
C ASP A 134 -8.05 -4.74 2.96
N GLY A 135 -7.43 -4.38 4.07
CA GLY A 135 -8.03 -3.48 5.05
C GLY A 135 -7.25 -2.21 5.32
N HIS A 136 -8.01 -1.20 5.70
CA HIS A 136 -7.57 0.11 6.16
C HIS A 136 -8.56 0.57 7.22
N ALA A 137 -8.20 0.37 8.49
CA ALA A 137 -9.13 0.55 9.60
C ALA A 137 -8.50 1.40 10.73
N PRO A 138 -8.14 2.66 10.46
CA PRO A 138 -7.52 3.53 11.45
C PRO A 138 -8.46 3.76 12.62
N SER A 139 -7.96 3.61 13.85
CA SER A 139 -8.72 3.82 15.10
C SER A 139 -9.92 2.88 15.34
N VAL A 140 -10.23 1.95 14.43
CA VAL A 140 -11.33 0.97 14.59
C VAL A 140 -10.98 -0.03 15.69
N ARG A 141 -11.92 -0.33 16.59
CA ARG A 141 -11.66 -1.15 17.80
C ARG A 141 -12.90 -1.89 18.30
N GLY A 142 -12.69 -2.87 19.20
CA GLY A 142 -13.77 -3.54 19.92
C GLY A 142 -14.78 -4.21 18.98
N ALA A 143 -16.06 -3.88 19.14
CA ALA A 143 -17.15 -4.46 18.35
C ALA A 143 -17.13 -4.03 16.87
N GLU A 144 -16.66 -2.82 16.58
CA GLU A 144 -16.52 -2.34 15.20
C GLU A 144 -15.43 -3.12 14.46
N LEU A 145 -14.31 -3.41 15.13
CA LEU A 145 -13.26 -4.27 14.56
C LEU A 145 -13.76 -5.71 14.36
N ASN A 146 -14.64 -6.21 15.23
CA ASN A 146 -15.30 -7.50 15.01
C ASN A 146 -16.17 -7.47 13.76
N ALA A 147 -16.95 -6.41 13.56
CA ALA A 147 -17.78 -6.25 12.37
C ALA A 147 -16.93 -6.18 11.09
N TYR A 148 -15.82 -5.43 11.14
CA TYR A 148 -14.86 -5.32 10.03
C TYR A 148 -14.25 -6.67 9.65
N ALA A 149 -13.72 -7.41 10.63
CA ALA A 149 -13.17 -8.74 10.39
C ALA A 149 -14.25 -9.76 9.95
N ALA A 150 -15.46 -9.69 10.53
CA ALA A 150 -16.57 -10.57 10.17
C ALA A 150 -17.12 -10.30 8.75
N ALA A 151 -16.97 -9.07 8.24
CA ALA A 151 -17.25 -8.74 6.84
C ALA A 151 -16.22 -9.35 5.86
N GLY A 152 -15.18 -10.02 6.36
CA GLY A 152 -14.21 -10.77 5.55
C GLY A 152 -12.96 -9.98 5.17
N ILE A 153 -12.77 -8.78 5.72
CA ILE A 153 -11.53 -8.03 5.56
C ILE A 153 -10.40 -8.78 6.28
N LYS A 154 -9.30 -9.01 5.55
CA LYS A 154 -8.29 -10.00 5.94
C LYS A 154 -7.02 -9.40 6.51
N THR A 155 -6.65 -8.20 6.05
CA THR A 155 -5.42 -7.50 6.40
C THR A 155 -5.75 -6.13 7.01
N ASP A 156 -4.77 -5.47 7.62
CA ASP A 156 -4.84 -4.07 8.04
C ASP A 156 -3.41 -3.53 8.19
N HIS A 157 -3.12 -2.36 7.62
CA HIS A 157 -1.84 -1.66 7.79
C HIS A 157 -1.93 -0.40 8.66
N GLU A 158 -3.11 -0.07 9.20
CA GLU A 158 -3.35 1.15 9.97
C GLU A 158 -3.13 0.99 11.49
N CYS A 159 -2.37 -0.03 11.89
CA CYS A 159 -1.96 -0.20 13.27
C CYS A 159 -0.83 0.78 13.61
N THR A 160 -1.02 1.64 14.60
CA THR A 160 0.02 2.59 15.08
C THR A 160 0.57 2.20 16.45
N THR A 161 -0.14 1.32 17.16
CA THR A 161 0.21 0.87 18.51
C THR A 161 0.24 -0.66 18.65
N VAL A 162 1.05 -1.15 19.60
CA VAL A 162 1.08 -2.59 19.98
C VAL A 162 -0.30 -3.12 20.35
N LYS A 163 -1.12 -2.28 21.01
CA LYS A 163 -2.49 -2.67 21.39
C LYS A 163 -3.36 -2.91 20.16
N GLU A 164 -3.33 -2.01 19.19
CA GLU A 164 -4.08 -2.16 17.95
C GLU A 164 -3.64 -3.41 17.18
N MET A 165 -2.33 -3.61 17.03
CA MET A 165 -1.78 -4.81 16.40
C MET A 165 -2.28 -6.09 17.08
N ASN A 166 -2.21 -6.18 18.41
CA ASN A 166 -2.72 -7.35 19.14
C ASN A 166 -4.23 -7.54 18.94
N ASP A 167 -5.02 -6.48 18.96
CA ASP A 167 -6.47 -6.54 18.71
C ASP A 167 -6.79 -7.18 17.33
N ARG A 168 -6.01 -6.86 16.29
CA ARG A 168 -6.16 -7.45 14.93
C ARG A 168 -5.71 -8.91 14.89
N LEU A 169 -4.56 -9.21 15.51
CA LEU A 169 -4.01 -10.56 15.56
C LEU A 169 -4.95 -11.53 16.28
N GLU A 170 -5.55 -11.12 17.40
CA GLU A 170 -6.53 -11.92 18.17
C GLU A 170 -7.80 -12.23 17.36
N ARG A 171 -8.11 -11.41 16.35
CA ARG A 171 -9.24 -11.61 15.42
C ARG A 171 -8.84 -12.40 14.17
N GLY A 172 -7.61 -12.89 14.09
CA GLY A 172 -7.13 -13.72 12.98
C GLY A 172 -6.86 -12.94 11.69
N MET A 173 -6.77 -11.61 11.77
CA MET A 173 -6.33 -10.77 10.66
C MET A 173 -4.81 -10.89 10.49
N TYR A 174 -4.33 -10.60 9.28
CA TYR A 174 -2.92 -10.30 9.07
C TYR A 174 -2.67 -8.83 9.37
N VAL A 175 -1.55 -8.53 10.02
CA VAL A 175 -1.11 -7.15 10.25
C VAL A 175 0.00 -6.85 9.26
N GLN A 176 -0.23 -5.86 8.42
CA GLN A 176 0.73 -5.31 7.49
C GLN A 176 1.54 -4.23 8.23
N LEU A 177 2.79 -4.54 8.54
CA LEU A 177 3.70 -3.70 9.32
C LEU A 177 4.32 -2.64 8.42
N ARG A 178 3.70 -1.45 8.42
CA ARG A 178 4.03 -0.34 7.55
C ARG A 178 5.29 0.42 7.95
N ASP A 179 6.21 0.61 7.00
CA ASP A 179 7.22 1.66 7.04
C ASP A 179 7.32 2.33 5.66
N GLY A 180 6.67 3.49 5.53
CA GLY A 180 6.58 4.29 4.31
C GLY A 180 7.42 5.56 4.37
N SER A 181 7.04 6.57 3.58
CA SER A 181 7.69 7.90 3.58
C SER A 181 7.08 8.89 4.57
N ALA A 182 5.78 8.76 4.84
CA ALA A 182 5.06 9.62 5.79
C ALA A 182 4.71 8.87 7.09
N CYS A 183 4.41 7.57 6.99
CA CYS A 183 4.01 6.73 8.12
C CYS A 183 5.13 5.74 8.49
N HIS A 184 5.57 5.76 9.74
CA HIS A 184 6.72 4.99 10.25
C HIS A 184 6.32 4.04 11.40
N ASP A 185 5.26 3.29 11.19
CA ASP A 185 4.58 2.53 12.24
C ASP A 185 5.38 1.31 12.71
N LEU A 186 6.14 0.66 11.82
CA LEU A 186 6.91 -0.55 12.09
C LEU A 186 7.72 -0.43 13.40
N LYS A 187 8.40 0.70 13.61
CA LYS A 187 9.22 0.91 14.82
C LYS A 187 8.42 0.76 16.11
N ASN A 188 7.17 1.20 16.13
CA ASN A 188 6.28 1.10 17.29
C ASN A 188 5.70 -0.30 17.47
N LEU A 189 5.57 -1.05 16.37
CA LEU A 189 4.95 -2.37 16.34
C LEU A 189 5.92 -3.53 16.59
N ILE A 190 7.22 -3.37 16.28
CA ILE A 190 8.25 -4.39 16.49
C ILE A 190 8.18 -5.08 17.86
N PRO A 191 7.99 -4.37 19.00
CA PRO A 191 7.93 -5.01 20.32
C PRO A 191 6.80 -6.04 20.49
N ALA A 192 5.77 -6.02 19.64
CA ALA A 192 4.67 -6.97 19.68
C ALA A 192 4.95 -8.27 18.90
N ILE A 193 6.01 -8.31 18.08
CA ILE A 193 6.34 -9.48 17.26
C ILE A 193 6.94 -10.58 18.14
N THR A 194 6.39 -11.79 18.02
CA THR A 194 6.82 -12.97 18.77
C THR A 194 6.93 -14.18 17.85
N PRO A 195 7.67 -15.24 18.26
CA PRO A 195 7.69 -16.51 17.54
C PRO A 195 6.31 -17.17 17.37
N TYR A 196 5.31 -16.77 18.16
CA TYR A 196 3.96 -17.33 18.11
C TYR A 196 3.00 -16.58 17.18
N ASN A 197 3.27 -15.29 16.89
CA ASN A 197 2.37 -14.46 16.07
C ASN A 197 2.98 -14.00 14.74
N TYR A 198 4.30 -14.11 14.52
CA TYR A 198 4.96 -13.54 13.34
C TYR A 198 4.38 -14.05 12.01
N ARG A 199 3.80 -15.25 11.98
CA ARG A 199 3.12 -15.84 10.80
C ARG A 199 1.92 -15.01 10.30
N ARG A 200 1.39 -14.10 11.12
CA ARG A 200 0.34 -13.14 10.77
C ARG A 200 0.86 -11.73 10.50
N CYS A 201 2.17 -11.51 10.57
CA CYS A 201 2.81 -10.23 10.29
C CYS A 201 3.34 -10.22 8.86
N LEU A 202 3.03 -9.18 8.09
CA LEU A 202 3.47 -8.95 6.72
C LEU A 202 4.28 -7.65 6.69
N LEU A 203 5.30 -7.51 5.84
CA LEU A 203 6.00 -6.23 5.68
C LEU A 203 5.40 -5.46 4.50
N CYS A 204 5.10 -4.17 4.69
CA CYS A 204 4.57 -3.33 3.62
C CYS A 204 5.15 -1.91 3.65
N SER A 205 5.31 -1.32 2.47
CA SER A 205 5.78 0.07 2.36
C SER A 205 4.65 1.09 2.37
N ASP A 206 3.46 0.70 1.91
CA ASP A 206 2.32 1.60 1.68
C ASP A 206 2.72 2.76 0.73
N ASP A 207 2.74 4.01 1.19
CA ASP A 207 3.26 5.13 0.43
C ASP A 207 4.79 5.27 0.51
N ARG A 208 5.48 5.09 -0.63
CA ARG A 208 6.94 5.25 -0.67
C ARG A 208 7.48 6.04 -1.87
N GLN A 209 8.02 7.22 -1.57
CA GLN A 209 8.62 8.14 -2.53
C GLN A 209 10.01 7.67 -3.02
N PRO A 210 10.46 8.08 -4.23
CA PRO A 210 11.75 7.68 -4.78
C PRO A 210 12.92 8.02 -3.88
N ARG A 211 12.89 9.20 -3.24
CA ARG A 211 13.96 9.63 -2.34
C ARG A 211 14.11 8.65 -1.18
N THR A 212 13.02 8.29 -0.52
CA THR A 212 13.00 7.30 0.57
C THR A 212 13.48 5.93 0.08
N ILE A 213 13.04 5.50 -1.11
CA ILE A 213 13.51 4.23 -1.70
C ILE A 213 15.03 4.26 -1.94
N LEU A 214 15.56 5.34 -2.49
CA LEU A 214 16.97 5.47 -2.85
C LEU A 214 17.88 5.65 -1.61
N GLU A 215 17.46 6.43 -0.63
CA GLU A 215 18.25 6.71 0.58
C GLU A 215 18.12 5.59 1.62
N GLN A 216 16.89 5.13 1.87
CA GLN A 216 16.59 4.22 2.97
C GLN A 216 16.29 2.79 2.53
N GLY A 217 15.92 2.54 1.27
CA GLY A 217 15.55 1.21 0.79
C GLY A 217 14.05 0.96 0.72
N HIS A 218 13.66 -0.29 0.57
CA HIS A 218 12.29 -0.77 0.42
C HIS A 218 11.99 -1.82 1.52
N ILE A 219 11.55 -3.03 1.18
CA ILE A 219 11.42 -4.13 2.15
C ILE A 219 12.77 -4.52 2.78
N ASP A 220 13.91 -4.31 2.10
CA ASP A 220 15.24 -4.48 2.72
C ASP A 220 15.48 -3.57 3.92
N ASN A 221 14.86 -2.37 3.94
CA ASN A 221 14.90 -1.48 5.10
C ASN A 221 14.18 -2.10 6.30
N HIS A 222 13.01 -2.70 6.06
CA HIS A 222 12.22 -3.35 7.10
C HIS A 222 13.01 -4.49 7.74
N LEU A 223 13.70 -5.30 6.93
CA LEU A 223 14.56 -6.37 7.44
C LEU A 223 15.72 -5.83 8.30
N ARG A 224 16.34 -4.72 7.89
CA ARG A 224 17.36 -4.04 8.71
C ARG A 224 16.81 -3.51 10.03
N MET A 225 15.63 -2.90 10.02
CA MET A 225 14.97 -2.40 11.22
C MET A 225 14.66 -3.54 12.20
N LEU A 226 14.17 -4.67 11.69
CA LEU A 226 13.88 -5.87 12.47
C LEU A 226 15.15 -6.50 13.07
N ALA A 227 16.21 -6.64 12.26
CA ALA A 227 17.48 -7.17 12.74
C ALA A 227 18.14 -6.25 13.78
N ALA A 228 18.08 -4.92 13.59
CA ALA A 228 18.57 -3.95 14.57
C ALA A 228 17.81 -4.03 15.90
N ALA A 229 16.54 -4.42 15.86
CA ALA A 229 15.72 -4.65 17.05
C ALA A 229 15.86 -6.08 17.64
N GLY A 230 16.73 -6.93 17.07
CA GLY A 230 17.01 -8.27 17.57
C GLY A 230 15.96 -9.33 17.18
N ILE A 231 15.08 -9.04 16.23
CA ILE A 231 14.18 -10.06 15.67
C ILE A 231 15.00 -11.05 14.85
N ASP A 232 14.68 -12.34 15.00
CA ASP A 232 15.34 -13.40 14.25
C ASP A 232 15.29 -13.12 12.72
N PRO A 233 16.44 -13.20 12.01
CA PRO A 233 16.50 -12.93 10.59
C PRO A 233 15.61 -13.84 9.73
N VAL A 234 15.39 -15.11 10.14
CA VAL A 234 14.54 -16.04 9.39
C VAL A 234 13.07 -15.66 9.57
N MET A 235 12.64 -15.29 10.78
CA MET A 235 11.31 -14.72 11.00
C MET A 235 11.11 -13.44 10.17
N SER A 236 12.12 -12.57 10.14
CA SER A 236 12.09 -11.32 9.38
C SER A 236 11.90 -11.56 7.87
N VAL A 237 12.70 -12.47 7.30
CA VAL A 237 12.55 -12.87 5.89
C VAL A 237 11.19 -13.50 5.64
N CYS A 238 10.68 -14.36 6.53
CA CYS A 238 9.34 -14.93 6.41
C CYS A 238 8.24 -13.85 6.32
N MET A 239 8.31 -12.81 7.15
CA MET A 239 7.33 -11.70 7.14
C MET A 239 7.36 -10.92 5.82
N GLY A 240 8.53 -10.78 5.20
CA GLY A 240 8.70 -10.15 3.88
C GLY A 240 8.69 -11.12 2.70
N SER A 241 8.32 -12.39 2.88
CA SER A 241 8.27 -13.37 1.78
C SER A 241 7.15 -14.39 1.94
N LEU A 242 7.34 -15.39 2.81
CA LEU A 242 6.48 -16.55 2.90
C LEU A 242 5.10 -16.20 3.42
N ASN A 243 5.03 -15.33 4.43
CA ASN A 243 3.76 -14.90 5.02
C ASN A 243 2.91 -14.15 3.99
N VAL A 244 3.55 -13.27 3.20
CA VAL A 244 2.87 -12.49 2.15
C VAL A 244 2.38 -13.44 1.06
N ALA A 245 3.23 -14.36 0.61
CA ALA A 245 2.85 -15.35 -0.39
C ALA A 245 1.66 -16.20 0.08
N GLU A 246 1.62 -16.64 1.34
CA GLU A 246 0.49 -17.41 1.88
C GLU A 246 -0.78 -16.57 2.05
N CYS A 247 -0.67 -15.32 2.52
CA CYS A 247 -1.81 -14.41 2.67
C CYS A 247 -2.56 -14.22 1.35
N TYR A 248 -1.80 -13.96 0.27
CA TYR A 248 -2.34 -13.70 -1.06
C TYR A 248 -2.37 -14.94 -1.97
N ARG A 249 -2.16 -16.15 -1.42
CA ARG A 249 -2.22 -17.44 -2.14
C ARG A 249 -1.31 -17.50 -3.38
N LEU A 250 -0.12 -16.92 -3.28
CA LEU A 250 0.92 -16.97 -4.29
C LEU A 250 1.76 -18.25 -4.13
N ASP A 251 1.14 -19.39 -4.43
CA ASP A 251 1.68 -20.73 -4.15
C ASP A 251 3.03 -21.03 -4.83
N ASN A 252 3.42 -20.26 -5.84
CA ASN A 252 4.66 -20.48 -6.57
C ASN A 252 5.88 -19.74 -6.00
N ARG A 253 5.79 -18.97 -4.90
CA ARG A 253 6.92 -18.19 -4.37
C ARG A 253 6.92 -18.08 -2.84
N GLY A 254 7.77 -17.20 -2.30
CA GLY A 254 7.86 -16.91 -0.87
C GLY A 254 8.86 -17.77 -0.09
N ALA A 255 9.39 -18.84 -0.70
CA ALA A 255 10.39 -19.74 -0.11
C ALA A 255 11.34 -20.30 -1.17
N LEU A 256 12.55 -20.67 -0.75
CA LEU A 256 13.51 -21.42 -1.57
C LEU A 256 13.26 -22.93 -1.40
N ALA A 257 12.51 -23.52 -2.33
CA ALA A 257 12.20 -24.94 -2.31
C ALA A 257 12.00 -25.48 -3.75
N PRO A 258 12.25 -26.79 -4.00
CA PRO A 258 11.91 -27.42 -5.27
C PRO A 258 10.45 -27.17 -5.67
N GLY A 259 10.22 -26.85 -6.95
CA GLY A 259 8.88 -26.53 -7.47
C GLY A 259 8.44 -25.08 -7.28
N LYS A 260 9.13 -24.28 -6.46
CA LYS A 260 8.90 -22.83 -6.36
C LYS A 260 9.65 -22.10 -7.47
N ARG A 261 9.16 -20.92 -7.83
CA ARG A 261 9.77 -19.98 -8.76
C ARG A 261 11.12 -19.52 -8.20
N ALA A 262 12.14 -19.48 -9.06
CA ALA A 262 13.48 -19.02 -8.72
C ALA A 262 13.55 -17.47 -8.64
N ASP A 263 12.77 -16.90 -7.73
CA ASP A 263 12.91 -15.50 -7.30
C ASP A 263 13.79 -15.52 -6.04
N ILE A 264 15.06 -15.12 -6.18
CA ILE A 264 16.12 -15.33 -5.19
C ILE A 264 16.90 -14.04 -4.99
N VAL A 265 17.23 -13.74 -3.73
CA VAL A 265 18.15 -12.65 -3.38
C VAL A 265 19.35 -13.22 -2.64
N LEU A 266 20.54 -12.77 -3.03
CA LEU A 266 21.78 -13.06 -2.34
C LEU A 266 22.17 -11.84 -1.51
N PHE A 267 21.98 -11.90 -0.19
CA PHE A 267 22.37 -10.84 0.74
C PHE A 267 23.82 -10.98 1.19
N ASN A 268 24.47 -9.86 1.52
CA ASN A 268 25.83 -9.86 2.06
C ASN A 268 25.91 -10.54 3.43
N ASN A 269 25.00 -10.18 4.35
CA ASN A 269 24.83 -10.70 5.70
C ASN A 269 23.37 -10.53 6.15
N LEU A 270 23.04 -10.99 7.36
CA LEU A 270 21.68 -10.99 7.93
C LEU A 270 21.41 -9.82 8.88
N GLN A 271 22.26 -8.79 8.85
CA GLN A 271 22.15 -7.57 9.66
C GLN A 271 21.83 -6.37 8.77
N GLU A 272 22.57 -6.24 7.66
CA GLU A 272 22.44 -5.15 6.70
C GLU A 272 21.52 -5.47 5.52
N PHE A 273 21.26 -6.76 5.24
CA PHE A 273 20.42 -7.20 4.12
C PHE A 273 20.71 -6.48 2.80
N ARG A 274 21.98 -6.18 2.51
CA ARG A 274 22.34 -5.56 1.23
C ARG A 274 22.32 -6.63 0.14
N ALA A 275 21.41 -6.47 -0.82
CA ALA A 275 21.31 -7.36 -1.97
C ALA A 275 22.56 -7.24 -2.86
N GLN A 276 23.31 -8.33 -2.99
CA GLN A 276 24.45 -8.44 -3.90
C GLN A 276 24.00 -8.87 -5.29
N MET A 277 23.06 -9.82 -5.37
CA MET A 277 22.49 -10.30 -6.63
C MET A 277 21.01 -10.61 -6.44
N VAL A 278 20.22 -10.33 -7.47
CA VAL A 278 18.78 -10.63 -7.49
C VAL A 278 18.46 -11.41 -8.76
N PHE A 279 17.75 -12.51 -8.57
CA PHE A 279 17.27 -13.38 -9.62
C PHE A 279 15.74 -13.37 -9.63
N ILE A 280 15.16 -13.26 -10.81
CA ILE A 280 13.71 -13.38 -11.01
C ILE A 280 13.48 -14.41 -12.12
N LYS A 281 12.65 -15.43 -11.84
CA LYS A 281 12.46 -16.61 -12.71
C LYS A 281 13.81 -17.25 -13.12
N GLY A 282 14.79 -17.25 -12.22
CA GLY A 282 16.12 -17.83 -12.43
C GLY A 282 17.08 -16.98 -13.27
N LYS A 283 16.65 -15.83 -13.79
CA LYS A 283 17.51 -14.89 -14.52
C LYS A 283 18.10 -13.86 -13.56
N LYS A 284 19.40 -13.61 -13.61
CA LYS A 284 20.04 -12.49 -12.88
C LYS A 284 19.53 -11.17 -13.46
N VAL A 285 18.83 -10.38 -12.66
CA VAL A 285 18.19 -9.11 -13.08
C VAL A 285 18.79 -7.89 -12.41
N ALA A 286 19.49 -8.06 -11.29
CA ALA A 286 20.24 -6.99 -10.63
C ALA A 286 21.51 -7.52 -9.97
N GLU A 287 22.52 -6.66 -9.89
CA GLU A 287 23.81 -6.93 -9.24
C GLU A 287 24.38 -5.64 -8.64
N ASP A 288 24.88 -5.72 -7.41
CA ASP A 288 25.49 -4.61 -6.66
C ASP A 288 24.68 -3.30 -6.69
N GLY A 289 23.37 -3.41 -6.45
CA GLY A 289 22.46 -2.27 -6.42
C GLY A 289 22.10 -1.69 -7.79
N ARG A 290 22.47 -2.35 -8.89
CA ARG A 290 22.15 -1.92 -10.26
C ARG A 290 21.17 -2.87 -10.93
N TYR A 291 20.13 -2.32 -11.54
CA TYR A 291 19.22 -3.06 -12.42
C TYR A 291 19.90 -3.34 -13.77
N LEU A 292 19.81 -4.56 -14.29
CA LEU A 292 20.60 -5.03 -15.44
C LEU A 292 19.81 -5.13 -16.75
N LEU A 293 18.48 -5.11 -16.70
CA LEU A 293 17.64 -5.29 -17.89
C LEU A 293 17.30 -3.95 -18.55
N PRO A 294 17.00 -3.94 -19.86
CA PRO A 294 16.43 -2.76 -20.50
C PRO A 294 15.06 -2.42 -19.89
N VAL A 295 14.68 -1.15 -20.02
CA VAL A 295 13.43 -0.61 -19.48
C VAL A 295 12.63 -0.07 -20.66
N GLU A 296 11.52 -0.73 -20.95
CA GLU A 296 10.56 -0.31 -21.96
C GLU A 296 9.39 0.37 -21.25
N LYS A 297 8.96 1.54 -21.73
CA LYS A 297 7.86 2.28 -21.10
C LYS A 297 6.58 2.09 -21.87
N THR A 298 5.50 1.80 -21.15
CA THR A 298 4.16 1.80 -21.72
C THR A 298 3.74 3.24 -22.07
N PRO A 299 3.15 3.47 -23.26
CA PRO A 299 2.62 4.79 -23.62
C PRO A 299 1.56 5.28 -22.62
N ILE A 300 1.70 6.54 -22.19
CA ILE A 300 0.81 7.19 -21.22
C ILE A 300 -0.39 7.91 -21.88
N SER A 301 -0.62 7.70 -23.18
CA SER A 301 -1.59 8.49 -23.94
C SER A 301 -3.03 8.38 -23.43
N SER A 302 -3.39 7.28 -22.77
CA SER A 302 -4.71 7.05 -22.18
C SER A 302 -4.88 7.64 -20.78
N VAL A 303 -3.78 8.06 -20.13
CA VAL A 303 -3.74 8.54 -18.74
C VAL A 303 -2.94 9.84 -18.61
N ARG A 304 -3.11 10.73 -19.59
CA ARG A 304 -2.49 12.07 -19.61
C ARG A 304 -3.53 13.17 -19.75
N GLY A 305 -3.15 14.40 -19.39
CA GLY A 305 -4.00 15.58 -19.62
C GLY A 305 -5.19 15.70 -18.67
N SER A 306 -5.06 15.26 -17.42
CA SER A 306 -6.10 15.34 -16.38
C SER A 306 -6.38 16.75 -15.86
N MET A 307 -5.53 17.73 -16.17
CA MET A 307 -5.70 19.12 -15.73
C MET A 307 -6.82 19.81 -16.51
N ASN A 308 -8.06 19.59 -16.09
CA ASN A 308 -9.26 20.23 -16.64
C ASN A 308 -9.84 21.23 -15.63
N VAL A 309 -9.15 22.35 -15.46
CA VAL A 309 -9.54 23.41 -14.50
C VAL A 309 -9.74 24.73 -15.23
N LYS A 310 -10.59 25.59 -14.67
CA LYS A 310 -10.74 26.98 -15.14
C LYS A 310 -9.43 27.76 -14.96
N PRO A 311 -9.20 28.84 -15.72
CA PRO A 311 -8.09 29.76 -15.45
C PRO A 311 -8.07 30.18 -13.98
N PHE A 312 -6.89 30.18 -13.39
CA PHE A 312 -6.68 30.50 -11.98
C PHE A 312 -6.11 31.91 -11.83
N THR A 313 -6.64 32.65 -10.86
CA THR A 313 -6.17 33.98 -10.45
C THR A 313 -5.96 34.02 -8.94
N ILE A 314 -5.15 34.95 -8.44
CA ILE A 314 -4.92 35.10 -6.98
C ILE A 314 -6.25 35.37 -6.25
N ASP A 315 -7.21 36.03 -6.89
CA ASP A 315 -8.54 36.27 -6.33
C ASP A 315 -9.31 34.98 -6.00
N ASN A 316 -9.00 33.85 -6.64
CA ASN A 316 -9.60 32.55 -6.30
C ASN A 316 -9.12 31.98 -4.96
N LEU A 317 -8.04 32.54 -4.37
CA LEU A 317 -7.57 32.19 -3.03
C LEU A 317 -8.19 33.05 -1.93
N LYS A 318 -8.91 34.14 -2.28
CA LYS A 318 -9.55 35.00 -1.29
C LYS A 318 -10.59 34.21 -0.52
N MET A 319 -10.45 34.22 0.80
CA MET A 319 -11.38 33.58 1.72
C MET A 319 -12.02 34.65 2.59
N HIS A 320 -13.22 35.08 2.18
CA HIS A 320 -14.00 36.05 2.94
C HIS A 320 -14.55 35.41 4.22
N LEU A 321 -14.27 36.03 5.37
CA LEU A 321 -14.59 35.50 6.68
C LEU A 321 -15.51 36.46 7.45
N LEU A 322 -16.52 35.91 8.12
CA LEU A 322 -17.47 36.70 8.93
C LEU A 322 -16.93 37.06 10.33
N SER A 323 -15.87 36.38 10.78
CA SER A 323 -15.35 36.48 12.15
C SER A 323 -13.85 36.19 12.17
N ASP A 324 -13.13 36.87 13.07
CA ASP A 324 -11.72 36.57 13.37
C ASP A 324 -11.57 35.22 14.09
N ARG A 325 -12.64 34.71 14.72
CA ARG A 325 -12.66 33.39 15.35
C ARG A 325 -13.28 32.38 14.39
N VAL A 326 -12.47 31.43 13.93
CA VAL A 326 -12.86 30.41 12.95
C VAL A 326 -12.59 29.00 13.46
N ARG A 327 -13.36 28.04 12.97
CA ARG A 327 -13.05 26.62 13.13
C ARG A 327 -12.10 26.20 12.02
N ALA A 328 -10.98 25.58 12.37
CA ALA A 328 -9.96 25.13 11.45
C ALA A 328 -9.66 23.64 11.64
N ILE A 329 -9.11 23.04 10.58
CA ILE A 329 -8.54 21.69 10.61
C ILE A 329 -7.05 21.85 10.94
N GLY A 330 -6.68 21.48 12.16
CA GLY A 330 -5.30 21.48 12.64
C GLY A 330 -4.57 20.22 12.21
N ILE A 331 -3.37 20.39 11.64
CA ILE A 331 -2.50 19.29 11.24
C ILE A 331 -1.71 18.80 12.46
N ILE A 332 -1.71 17.50 12.71
CA ILE A 332 -0.86 16.88 13.73
C ILE A 332 0.50 16.62 13.09
N LYS A 333 1.56 17.18 13.67
CA LYS A 333 2.93 17.04 13.14
C LYS A 333 3.34 15.56 13.05
N ASP A 334 4.06 15.21 11.99
CA ASP A 334 4.67 13.89 11.78
C ASP A 334 3.64 12.74 11.68
N GLY A 335 2.43 13.03 11.19
CA GLY A 335 1.39 12.03 10.91
C GLY A 335 0.31 12.55 9.94
N ILE A 336 -0.63 11.67 9.59
CA ILE A 336 -1.74 11.95 8.66
C ILE A 336 -3.05 12.34 9.37
N MET A 337 -3.05 12.32 10.71
CA MET A 337 -4.24 12.65 11.52
C MET A 337 -4.43 14.17 11.63
N THR A 338 -5.70 14.60 11.64
CA THR A 338 -6.08 16.00 11.85
C THR A 338 -6.96 16.15 13.09
N ARG A 339 -7.14 17.39 13.56
CA ARG A 339 -8.05 17.72 14.66
C ARG A 339 -8.87 18.96 14.34
N SER A 340 -10.09 19.05 14.88
CA SER A 340 -10.84 20.30 14.86
C SER A 340 -10.33 21.22 15.97
N GLU A 341 -10.04 22.48 15.62
CA GLU A 341 -9.68 23.51 16.60
C GLU A 341 -10.35 24.85 16.26
N VAL A 342 -10.43 25.74 17.26
CA VAL A 342 -10.93 27.11 17.07
C VAL A 342 -9.74 28.05 17.23
N ILE A 343 -9.43 28.77 16.16
CA ILE A 343 -8.28 29.70 16.10
C ILE A 343 -8.76 31.13 15.90
N THR A 344 -7.89 32.07 16.23
CA THR A 344 -8.08 33.49 15.89
C THR A 344 -7.17 33.84 14.72
N VAL A 345 -7.75 34.40 13.66
CA VAL A 345 -7.08 34.78 12.42
C VAL A 345 -7.17 36.29 12.20
N LYS A 346 -6.33 36.83 11.32
CA LYS A 346 -6.42 38.23 10.91
C LYS A 346 -7.24 38.34 9.63
N ARG A 347 -8.02 39.41 9.54
CA ARG A 347 -8.73 39.81 8.32
C ARG A 347 -8.29 41.21 7.91
N ASP A 348 -8.36 41.49 6.62
CA ASP A 348 -8.20 42.86 6.11
C ASP A 348 -9.47 43.69 6.28
N GLU A 349 -9.47 44.92 5.77
CA GLU A 349 -10.62 45.83 5.82
C GLU A 349 -11.82 45.33 4.99
N GLU A 350 -11.57 44.46 3.99
CA GLU A 350 -12.60 43.84 3.15
C GLU A 350 -13.18 42.58 3.80
N GLY A 351 -12.59 42.11 4.92
CA GLY A 351 -13.02 40.92 5.64
C GLY A 351 -12.38 39.62 5.13
N ASP A 352 -11.36 39.71 4.28
CA ASP A 352 -10.66 38.57 3.71
C ASP A 352 -9.51 38.11 4.63
N PHE A 353 -9.27 36.80 4.68
CA PHE A 353 -8.17 36.19 5.45
C PHE A 353 -6.78 36.65 4.96
N ILE A 354 -5.89 37.01 5.89
CA ILE A 354 -4.50 37.45 5.65
C ILE A 354 -3.49 36.35 5.95
#